data_AF-A0A538NYJ9-F1
#
_entry.id   AF-A0A538NYJ9-F1
#
_cell.length_a   1.000
_cell.length_b   1.000
_cell.length_c   1.000
_cell.angle_alpha   90.00
_cell.angle_beta   90.00
_cell.angle_gamma   90.00
#
_symmetry.space_group_name_H-M   'P 1'
#
loop_
_entity.id
_entity.type
_entity.pdbx_description
1 polymer ?
#
loop_
_entity_poly.entity_id
_entity_poly.type
_entity_poly.pdbx_seq_one_letter_code
_entity_poly.pdbx_strand_id
1 'polypeptide(L)'
;MDLNHIFLFLAVISPLLVLARAWRPGGPYRGWRIAALVVLAITGIAWILFRVAAGYIGGGAWFALLFLPAIGLRKMTEFAAQGDYKSARKLGVALQILHPSAELRGQVQVFRHLESHQNDRGFFAPPPTQYEIARQDRYFRHAPAVLIFILLNAATFLFEISFGDWTDPEILHRIGALEPYAVVVQGQYWRLFTALFLHGGLAHLLFNLFALYVLGPPLERSIGGVRFAVCYLISGFASSAGVVALTVMGLVHVAQLVGASGCIMGIVGAWAGFLLRHRHAPHAKQRLANVVMIVAIQTAFDLSTPQVSMAAHLCGLIAGFFLGLILAPRAVPVAGSR
;
A
#
# COMPACT_ATOMS: atom_id res chain seq x y z
N MET A 1 1.70 -6.55 19.55
CA MET A 1 1.61 -7.51 18.42
C MET A 1 2.97 -8.17 18.25
N ASP A 2 3.02 -9.49 18.03
CA ASP A 2 4.29 -10.15 17.68
C ASP A 2 4.58 -9.95 16.18
N LEU A 3 5.62 -9.16 15.89
CA LEU A 3 6.10 -8.88 14.53
C LEU A 3 6.44 -10.16 13.76
N ASN A 4 6.93 -11.19 14.43
CA ASN A 4 7.27 -12.46 13.79
C ASN A 4 6.02 -13.11 13.19
N HIS A 5 4.90 -13.13 13.91
CA HIS A 5 3.64 -13.67 13.42
C HIS A 5 3.10 -12.88 12.22
N ILE A 6 3.18 -11.54 12.26
CA ILE A 6 2.73 -10.68 11.15
C ILE A 6 3.57 -10.95 9.89
N PHE A 7 4.89 -10.98 10.02
CA PHE A 7 5.76 -11.22 8.87
C PHE A 7 5.62 -12.63 8.32
N LEU A 8 5.39 -13.62 9.19
CA LEU A 8 5.10 -14.98 8.76
C LEU A 8 3.80 -15.06 7.97
N PHE A 9 2.73 -14.42 8.46
CA PHE A 9 1.46 -14.34 7.75
C PHE A 9 1.67 -13.75 6.33
N LEU A 10 2.35 -12.60 6.24
CA LEU A 10 2.62 -11.93 4.97
C LEU A 10 3.44 -12.82 4.03
N ALA A 11 4.47 -13.51 4.56
CA ALA A 11 5.35 -14.39 3.82
C ALA A 11 4.71 -15.71 3.38
N VAL A 12 3.51 -16.04 3.87
CA VAL A 12 2.76 -17.25 3.47
C VAL A 12 1.56 -16.88 2.62
N ILE A 13 0.66 -16.05 3.12
CA ILE A 13 -0.61 -15.76 2.45
C ILE A 13 -0.42 -14.95 1.17
N SER A 14 0.46 -13.95 1.18
CA SER A 14 0.67 -13.12 -0.01
C SER A 14 1.27 -13.91 -1.18
N PRO A 15 2.31 -14.75 -1.01
CA PRO A 15 2.76 -15.66 -2.06
C PRO A 15 1.70 -16.65 -2.54
N LEU A 16 0.90 -17.22 -1.65
CA LEU A 16 -0.18 -18.15 -2.02
C LEU A 16 -1.24 -17.49 -2.92
N LEU A 17 -1.61 -16.24 -2.62
CA LEU A 17 -2.54 -15.48 -3.46
C LEU A 17 -1.92 -15.10 -4.82
N VAL A 18 -0.63 -14.78 -4.85
CA VAL A 18 0.10 -14.59 -6.11
C VAL A 18 0.10 -15.89 -6.93
N LEU A 19 0.32 -17.05 -6.31
CA LEU A 19 0.23 -18.36 -6.98
C LEU A 19 -1.16 -18.63 -7.54
N ALA A 20 -2.21 -18.38 -6.74
CA ALA A 20 -3.59 -18.57 -7.17
C ALA A 20 -3.93 -17.72 -8.40
N ARG A 21 -3.50 -16.44 -8.42
CA ARG A 21 -3.69 -15.55 -9.58
C ARG A 21 -2.85 -15.96 -10.78
N ALA A 22 -1.63 -16.43 -10.52
CA ALA A 22 -0.70 -16.82 -11.56
C ALA A 22 -1.03 -18.19 -12.16
N TRP A 23 -1.90 -19.02 -11.57
CA TRP A 23 -2.15 -20.42 -11.96
C TRP A 23 -2.71 -20.63 -13.38
N ARG A 24 -3.26 -19.59 -14.04
CA ARG A 24 -3.76 -19.69 -15.43
C ARG A 24 -2.64 -20.12 -16.40
N PRO A 25 -2.75 -21.26 -17.12
CA PRO A 25 -1.75 -21.71 -18.08
C PRO A 25 -1.49 -20.66 -19.18
N GLY A 26 -0.23 -20.37 -19.48
CA GLY A 26 0.16 -19.55 -20.65
C GLY A 26 0.33 -18.02 -20.45
N GLY A 27 0.20 -17.49 -19.23
CA GLY A 27 0.33 -16.03 -18.99
C GLY A 27 1.75 -15.50 -18.71
N PRO A 28 1.96 -14.17 -18.77
CA PRO A 28 3.22 -13.49 -18.41
C PRO A 28 3.64 -13.64 -16.93
N TYR A 29 2.91 -14.44 -16.16
CA TYR A 29 3.05 -14.62 -14.71
C TYR A 29 3.93 -15.82 -14.31
N ARG A 30 4.55 -16.53 -15.27
CA ARG A 30 5.34 -17.74 -14.98
C ARG A 30 6.42 -17.51 -13.93
N GLY A 31 7.11 -16.38 -13.99
CA GLY A 31 8.16 -16.10 -13.03
C GLY A 31 7.67 -15.55 -11.68
N TRP A 32 6.46 -14.97 -11.61
CA TRP A 32 5.80 -14.68 -10.33
C TRP A 32 5.44 -15.95 -9.54
N ARG A 33 5.19 -17.07 -10.24
CA ARG A 33 5.02 -18.38 -9.58
C ARG A 33 6.31 -18.85 -8.92
N ILE A 34 7.43 -18.74 -9.62
CA ILE A 34 8.75 -19.16 -9.11
C ILE A 34 9.12 -18.30 -7.90
N ALA A 35 8.99 -16.98 -8.02
CA ALA A 35 9.21 -16.03 -6.94
C ALA A 35 8.39 -16.38 -5.67
N ALA A 36 7.09 -16.62 -5.83
CA ALA A 36 6.21 -16.98 -4.72
C ALA A 36 6.59 -18.34 -4.09
N LEU A 37 6.92 -19.36 -4.90
CA LEU A 37 7.37 -20.66 -4.40
C LEU A 37 8.68 -20.58 -3.63
N VAL A 38 9.64 -19.76 -4.10
CA VAL A 38 10.93 -19.55 -3.41
C VAL A 38 10.70 -18.93 -2.03
N VAL A 39 9.83 -17.91 -1.93
CA VAL A 39 9.53 -17.28 -0.64
C VAL A 39 8.83 -18.26 0.29
N LEU A 40 7.87 -19.06 -0.21
CA LEU A 40 7.23 -20.11 0.60
C LEU A 40 8.22 -21.18 1.07
N ALA A 41 9.17 -21.58 0.23
CA ALA A 41 10.20 -22.55 0.59
C ALA A 41 11.15 -21.99 1.66
N ILE A 42 11.65 -20.75 1.49
CA ILE A 42 12.49 -20.07 2.49
C ILE A 42 11.74 -19.96 3.81
N THR A 43 10.48 -19.53 3.78
CA THR A 43 9.64 -19.37 4.97
C THR A 43 9.37 -20.71 5.66
N GLY A 44 9.09 -21.77 4.89
CA GLY A 44 8.85 -23.11 5.42
C GLY A 44 10.11 -23.73 6.05
N ILE A 45 11.27 -23.58 5.41
CA ILE A 45 12.55 -24.03 5.98
C ILE A 45 12.86 -23.25 7.26
N ALA A 46 12.69 -21.92 7.24
CA ALA A 46 12.90 -21.07 8.40
C ALA A 46 11.94 -21.42 9.55
N TRP A 47 10.69 -21.80 9.25
CA TRP A 47 9.73 -22.27 10.25
C TRP A 47 10.17 -23.58 10.92
N ILE A 48 10.75 -24.51 10.17
CA ILE A 48 11.24 -25.78 10.73
C ILE A 48 12.49 -25.55 11.59
N LEU A 49 13.45 -24.76 11.09
CA LEU A 49 14.78 -24.62 11.71
C LEU A 49 14.84 -23.52 12.78
N PHE A 50 14.08 -22.43 12.61
CA PHE A 50 14.19 -21.20 13.39
C PHE A 50 12.82 -20.55 13.65
N ARG A 51 11.88 -21.26 14.30
CA ARG A 51 10.49 -20.78 14.53
C ARG A 51 10.36 -19.33 15.00
N VAL A 52 11.21 -18.92 15.95
CA VAL A 52 11.19 -17.57 16.55
C VAL A 52 11.60 -16.48 15.55
N ALA A 53 12.36 -16.83 14.51
CA ALA A 53 12.83 -15.91 13.47
C ALA A 53 12.15 -16.11 12.10
N ALA A 54 11.33 -17.16 11.95
CA ALA A 54 10.80 -17.62 10.68
C ALA A 54 10.01 -16.54 9.93
N GLY A 55 9.23 -15.74 10.66
CA GLY A 55 8.52 -14.60 10.12
C GLY A 55 9.46 -13.53 9.61
N TYR A 56 10.47 -13.11 10.38
CA TYR A 56 11.44 -12.12 9.92
C TYR A 56 12.21 -12.58 8.67
N ILE A 57 12.59 -13.86 8.61
CA ILE A 57 13.30 -14.44 7.46
C ILE A 57 12.38 -14.49 6.23
N GLY A 58 11.18 -15.05 6.37
CA GLY A 58 10.21 -15.14 5.29
C GLY A 58 9.74 -13.77 4.81
N GLY A 59 9.41 -12.89 5.75
CA GLY A 59 8.97 -11.52 5.49
C GLY A 59 10.06 -10.68 4.84
N GLY A 60 11.31 -10.82 5.27
CA GLY A 60 12.46 -10.20 4.64
C GLY A 60 12.68 -10.66 3.21
N ALA A 61 12.57 -11.98 2.95
CA ALA A 61 12.64 -12.53 1.60
C ALA A 61 11.51 -12.02 0.70
N TRP A 62 10.28 -11.95 1.25
CA TRP A 62 9.13 -11.39 0.55
C TRP A 62 9.29 -9.90 0.23
N PHE A 63 9.74 -9.11 1.22
CA PHE A 63 9.98 -7.69 1.05
C PHE A 63 11.06 -7.41 0.00
N ALA A 64 12.18 -8.14 0.06
CA ALA A 64 13.24 -8.04 -0.93
C ALA A 64 12.70 -8.29 -2.34
N LEU A 65 11.84 -9.31 -2.50
CA LEU A 65 11.23 -9.65 -3.78
C LEU A 65 10.28 -8.58 -4.31
N LEU A 66 9.56 -7.86 -3.44
CA LEU A 66 8.69 -6.77 -3.85
C LEU A 66 9.44 -5.47 -4.16
N PHE A 67 10.46 -5.13 -3.38
CA PHE A 67 11.08 -3.80 -3.38
C PHE A 67 12.38 -3.68 -4.17
N LEU A 68 13.25 -4.69 -4.18
CA LEU A 68 14.46 -4.65 -5.02
C LEU A 68 14.11 -4.40 -6.50
N PRO A 69 13.06 -5.03 -7.05
CA PRO A 69 12.63 -4.72 -8.41
C PRO A 69 12.25 -3.27 -8.64
N ALA A 70 11.47 -2.68 -7.74
CA ALA A 70 11.00 -1.30 -7.90
C ALA A 70 12.17 -0.29 -7.86
N ILE A 71 13.09 -0.47 -6.90
CA ILE A 71 14.31 0.34 -6.79
C ILE A 71 15.20 0.15 -8.02
N GLY A 72 15.39 -1.10 -8.43
CA GLY A 72 16.19 -1.45 -9.59
C GLY A 72 15.62 -0.89 -10.89
N LEU A 73 14.29 -0.93 -11.08
CA LEU A 73 13.64 -0.33 -12.25
C LEU A 73 13.88 1.17 -12.31
N ARG A 74 13.78 1.89 -11.18
CA ARG A 74 14.05 3.33 -11.14
C ARG A 74 15.50 3.64 -11.53
N LYS A 75 16.45 2.88 -10.99
CA LYS A 75 17.88 3.04 -11.31
C LYS A 75 18.20 2.64 -12.76
N MET A 76 17.51 1.64 -13.29
CA MET A 76 17.58 1.25 -14.70
C MET A 76 17.07 2.37 -15.61
N THR A 77 15.97 3.03 -15.26
CA THR A 77 15.47 4.19 -16.02
C THR A 77 16.40 5.41 -15.89
N GLU A 78 17.04 5.61 -14.74
CA GLU A 78 18.05 6.66 -14.56
C GLU A 78 19.28 6.43 -15.45
N PHE A 79 19.82 5.19 -15.51
CA PHE A 79 20.91 4.85 -16.43
C PHE A 79 20.53 5.07 -17.89
N ALA A 80 19.32 4.66 -18.28
CA ALA A 80 18.82 4.91 -19.63
C ALA A 80 18.67 6.42 -19.93
N ALA A 81 18.23 7.22 -18.96
CA ALA A 81 18.13 8.67 -19.08
C ALA A 81 19.49 9.37 -19.22
N GLN A 82 20.54 8.79 -18.63
CA GLN A 82 21.92 9.25 -18.75
C GLN A 82 22.61 8.75 -20.04
N GLY A 83 21.92 7.94 -20.87
CA GLY A 83 22.48 7.34 -22.07
C GLY A 83 23.41 6.14 -21.82
N ASP A 84 23.46 5.61 -20.58
CA ASP A 84 24.19 4.39 -20.25
C ASP A 84 23.28 3.16 -20.42
N TYR A 85 23.03 2.80 -21.69
CA TYR A 85 22.17 1.67 -22.03
C TYR A 85 22.78 0.31 -21.64
N LYS A 86 24.12 0.23 -21.51
CA LYS A 86 24.83 -0.98 -21.08
C LYS A 86 24.54 -1.30 -19.62
N SER A 87 24.65 -0.31 -18.73
CA SER A 87 24.32 -0.47 -17.32
C SER A 87 22.82 -0.69 -17.12
N ALA A 88 21.97 0.04 -17.87
CA ALA A 88 20.53 -0.19 -17.87
C ALA A 88 20.17 -1.63 -18.29
N ARG A 89 20.79 -2.16 -19.35
CA ARG A 89 20.57 -3.55 -19.79
C ARG A 89 21.06 -4.56 -18.76
N LYS A 90 22.29 -4.42 -18.23
CA LYS A 90 22.83 -5.34 -17.22
C LYS A 90 21.93 -5.40 -15.99
N LEU A 91 21.51 -4.24 -15.49
CA LEU A 91 20.61 -4.14 -14.37
C LEU A 91 19.23 -4.74 -14.72
N GLY A 92 18.69 -4.45 -15.90
CA GLY A 92 17.43 -5.03 -16.35
C GLY A 92 17.47 -6.56 -16.48
N VAL A 93 18.58 -7.16 -16.94
CA VAL A 93 18.77 -8.62 -16.97
C VAL A 93 18.81 -9.20 -15.55
N ALA A 94 19.54 -8.56 -14.63
CA ALA A 94 19.57 -8.98 -13.23
C ALA A 94 18.17 -8.88 -12.58
N LEU A 95 17.43 -7.82 -12.88
CA LEU A 95 16.07 -7.61 -12.39
C LEU A 95 15.06 -8.61 -12.95
N GLN A 96 15.31 -9.23 -14.11
CA GLN A 96 14.43 -10.29 -14.61
C GLN A 96 14.43 -11.54 -13.72
N ILE A 97 15.49 -11.75 -12.92
CA ILE A 97 15.54 -12.86 -11.95
C ILE A 97 14.55 -12.60 -10.81
N LEU A 98 14.49 -11.35 -10.33
CA LEU A 98 13.64 -10.93 -9.20
C LEU A 98 12.21 -10.54 -9.63
N HIS A 99 12.05 -9.98 -10.84
CA HIS A 99 10.79 -9.48 -11.38
C HIS A 99 10.61 -9.83 -12.88
N PRO A 100 10.30 -11.09 -13.18
CA PRO A 100 10.16 -11.64 -14.54
C PRO A 100 8.84 -11.21 -15.21
N SER A 101 8.71 -9.92 -15.54
CA SER A 101 7.57 -9.38 -16.30
C SER A 101 7.86 -9.36 -17.81
N ALA A 102 6.81 -9.43 -18.63
CA ALA A 102 6.94 -9.28 -20.09
C ALA A 102 7.40 -7.87 -20.49
N GLU A 103 6.95 -6.86 -19.75
CA GLU A 103 7.29 -5.46 -19.98
C GLU A 103 8.77 -5.17 -19.73
N LEU A 104 9.34 -5.70 -18.63
CA LEU A 104 10.78 -5.61 -18.36
C LEU A 104 11.62 -6.34 -19.42
N ARG A 105 11.13 -7.48 -19.93
CA ARG A 105 11.79 -8.18 -21.06
C ARG A 105 11.81 -7.32 -22.32
N GLY A 106 10.71 -6.66 -22.64
CA GLY A 106 10.64 -5.69 -23.74
C GLY A 106 11.63 -4.54 -23.56
N GLN A 107 11.68 -3.93 -22.38
CA GLN A 107 12.62 -2.83 -22.08
C GLN A 107 14.08 -3.25 -22.22
N VAL A 108 14.45 -4.44 -21.74
CA VAL A 108 15.81 -4.98 -21.90
C VAL A 108 16.18 -5.24 -23.36
N GLN A 109 15.23 -5.68 -24.19
CA GLN A 109 15.43 -5.82 -25.63
C GLN A 109 15.65 -4.47 -26.31
N VAL A 110 14.87 -3.45 -25.93
CA VAL A 110 15.05 -2.07 -26.41
C VAL A 110 16.43 -1.54 -26.04
N PHE A 111 16.86 -1.67 -24.77
CA PHE A 111 18.21 -1.23 -24.35
C PHE A 111 19.33 -1.97 -25.07
N ARG A 112 19.16 -3.26 -25.37
CA ARG A 112 20.12 -4.01 -26.19
C ARG A 112 20.24 -3.43 -27.60
N HIS A 113 19.13 -3.03 -28.20
CA HIS A 113 19.13 -2.42 -29.53
C HIS A 113 19.73 -0.99 -29.50
N LEU A 114 19.43 -0.21 -28.47
CA LEU A 114 20.03 1.11 -28.27
C LEU A 114 21.54 1.03 -27.98
N GLU A 115 22.00 0.05 -27.22
CA GLU A 115 23.43 -0.22 -26.99
C GLU A 115 24.15 -0.57 -28.31
N SER A 116 23.55 -1.40 -29.17
CA SER A 116 24.14 -1.69 -30.49
C SER A 116 24.20 -0.46 -31.40
N HIS A 117 23.15 0.36 -31.42
CA HIS A 117 23.15 1.62 -32.20
C HIS A 117 24.10 2.68 -31.65
N GLN A 118 24.32 2.74 -30.33
CA GLN A 118 25.28 3.65 -29.70
C GLN A 118 26.73 3.27 -30.02
N ASN A 119 27.03 1.97 -30.13
CA ASN A 119 28.32 1.50 -30.60
C ASN A 119 28.55 1.74 -32.10
N ASP A 120 27.49 1.72 -32.92
CA ASP A 120 27.56 1.89 -34.37
C ASP A 120 27.51 3.36 -34.82
N ARG A 121 27.08 4.30 -33.97
CA ARG A 121 26.93 5.72 -34.33
C ARG A 121 27.44 6.68 -33.27
N GLY A 122 28.58 7.29 -33.57
CA GLY A 122 29.00 8.55 -32.98
C GLY A 122 28.17 9.78 -33.38
N PHE A 123 26.98 9.69 -33.98
CA PHE A 123 26.19 10.88 -34.36
C PHE A 123 24.68 10.54 -34.53
N PHE A 124 23.83 11.30 -33.83
CA PHE A 124 22.38 11.50 -33.98
C PHE A 124 21.40 10.33 -33.72
N ALA A 125 20.96 10.23 -32.46
CA ALA A 125 19.56 9.99 -32.11
C ALA A 125 19.20 10.92 -30.95
N PRO A 126 18.10 11.71 -31.01
CA PRO A 126 17.68 12.48 -29.85
C PRO A 126 17.28 11.50 -28.73
N PRO A 127 17.71 11.71 -27.48
CA PRO A 127 17.30 10.86 -26.36
C PRO A 127 15.76 10.92 -26.22
N PRO A 128 15.11 9.91 -25.60
CA PRO A 128 13.72 10.06 -25.18
C PRO A 128 13.61 11.39 -24.44
N THR A 129 12.86 12.32 -25.04
CA THR A 129 12.98 13.74 -24.69
C THR A 129 12.85 13.89 -23.18
N GLN A 130 13.72 14.69 -22.57
CA GLN A 130 13.65 15.06 -21.14
C GLN A 130 12.23 15.46 -20.69
N TYR A 131 11.36 15.81 -21.64
CA TYR A 131 9.93 16.01 -21.51
C TYR A 131 9.13 14.80 -21.00
N GLU A 132 9.36 13.57 -21.49
CA GLU A 132 8.65 12.37 -21.00
C GLU A 132 9.11 11.96 -19.60
N ILE A 133 10.42 12.06 -19.35
CA ILE A 133 11.03 11.77 -18.04
C ILE A 133 10.58 12.83 -17.02
N ALA A 134 10.59 14.12 -17.35
CA ALA A 134 10.10 15.19 -16.47
C ALA A 134 8.57 15.16 -16.26
N ARG A 135 7.82 14.53 -17.17
CA ARG A 135 6.36 14.29 -17.03
C ARG A 135 6.09 13.10 -16.12
N GLN A 136 6.88 12.01 -16.22
CA GLN A 136 6.85 10.90 -15.26
C GLN A 136 7.29 11.34 -13.86
N ASP A 137 8.37 12.11 -13.74
CA ASP A 137 8.87 12.63 -12.45
C ASP A 137 7.85 13.57 -11.78
N ARG A 138 7.13 14.40 -12.55
CA ARG A 138 5.99 15.19 -12.03
C ARG A 138 4.79 14.31 -11.65
N TYR A 139 4.54 13.23 -12.37
CA TYR A 139 3.49 12.26 -12.07
C TYR A 139 3.71 11.56 -10.72
N PHE A 140 4.97 11.39 -10.28
CA PHE A 140 5.33 10.80 -8.98
C PHE A 140 5.39 11.79 -7.80
N ARG A 141 5.40 13.12 -8.04
CA ARG A 141 5.67 14.13 -7.00
C ARG A 141 4.44 14.80 -6.35
N HIS A 142 3.20 14.41 -6.65
CA HIS A 142 2.01 15.15 -6.22
C HIS A 142 0.99 14.33 -5.42
N ALA A 143 1.32 14.00 -4.17
CA ALA A 143 0.38 13.49 -3.17
C ALA A 143 0.54 14.23 -1.81
N PRO A 144 0.27 15.56 -1.78
CA PRO A 144 0.46 16.37 -0.57
C PRO A 144 -0.44 15.95 0.60
N ALA A 145 -1.69 15.53 0.36
CA ALA A 145 -2.58 15.10 1.43
C ALA A 145 -2.08 13.81 2.08
N VAL A 146 -1.61 12.84 1.29
CA VAL A 146 -0.93 11.64 1.80
C VAL A 146 0.26 12.02 2.68
N LEU A 147 1.12 12.93 2.23
CA LEU A 147 2.27 13.38 3.01
C LEU A 147 1.84 14.05 4.32
N ILE A 148 0.82 14.92 4.28
CA ILE A 148 0.27 15.58 5.46
C ILE A 148 -0.21 14.53 6.47
N PHE A 149 -0.98 13.53 6.05
CA PHE A 149 -1.44 12.49 6.97
C PHE A 149 -0.29 11.62 7.49
N ILE A 150 0.74 11.33 6.69
CA ILE A 150 1.94 10.63 7.17
C ILE A 150 2.61 11.44 8.29
N LEU A 151 2.81 12.75 8.06
CA LEU A 151 3.43 13.64 9.04
C LEU A 151 2.57 13.81 10.29
N LEU A 152 1.24 13.89 10.16
CA LEU A 152 0.31 13.98 11.28
C LEU A 152 0.36 12.72 12.16
N ASN A 153 0.35 11.53 11.55
CA ASN A 153 0.46 10.27 12.28
C ASN A 153 1.83 10.15 12.98
N ALA A 154 2.92 10.54 12.30
CA ALA A 154 4.24 10.56 12.91
C ALA A 154 4.35 11.56 14.08
N ALA A 155 3.81 12.77 13.91
CA ALA A 155 3.80 13.79 14.96
C ALA A 155 2.94 13.38 16.17
N THR A 156 1.78 12.76 15.91
CA THR A 156 0.92 12.21 16.98
C THR A 156 1.65 11.11 17.74
N PHE A 157 2.38 10.23 17.05
CA PHE A 157 3.17 9.21 17.71
C PHE A 157 4.32 9.79 18.56
N LEU A 158 4.99 10.85 18.09
CA LEU A 158 5.98 11.56 18.91
C LEU A 158 5.34 12.17 20.16
N PHE A 159 4.11 12.68 20.04
CA PHE A 159 3.33 13.15 21.17
C PHE A 159 2.95 12.00 22.12
N GLU A 160 2.54 10.82 21.62
CA GLU A 160 2.26 9.63 22.44
C GLU A 160 3.45 9.23 23.32
N ILE A 161 4.66 9.22 22.76
CA ILE A 161 5.91 8.90 23.48
C ILE A 161 6.13 9.86 24.66
N SER A 162 5.66 11.12 24.57
CA SER A 162 5.84 12.09 25.66
C SER A 162 5.01 11.77 26.92
N PHE A 163 4.04 10.85 26.85
CA PHE A 163 3.17 10.47 27.98
C PHE A 163 3.62 9.20 28.73
N GLY A 164 4.70 8.54 28.30
CA GLY A 164 5.24 7.35 28.95
C GLY A 164 5.41 6.18 27.98
N ASP A 165 5.07 4.98 28.42
CA ASP A 165 5.10 3.79 27.57
C ASP A 165 4.02 3.87 26.48
N TRP A 166 4.43 4.12 25.24
CA TRP A 166 3.57 4.21 24.06
C TRP A 166 2.90 2.88 23.67
N THR A 167 3.22 1.78 24.38
CA THR A 167 2.53 0.50 24.23
C THR A 167 1.49 0.24 25.31
N ASP A 168 1.41 1.10 26.34
CA ASP A 168 0.48 0.96 27.45
C ASP A 168 -0.98 1.29 27.03
N PRO A 169 -1.89 0.31 27.11
CA PRO A 169 -3.33 0.48 26.92
C PRO A 169 -3.96 1.65 27.70
N GLU A 170 -3.48 1.93 28.91
CA GLU A 170 -4.04 2.97 29.78
C GLU A 170 -3.62 4.37 29.31
N ILE A 171 -2.36 4.52 28.89
CA ILE A 171 -1.88 5.79 28.31
C ILE A 171 -2.67 6.09 27.04
N LEU A 172 -2.83 5.12 26.14
CA LEU A 172 -3.61 5.27 24.91
C LEU A 172 -5.07 5.63 25.21
N HIS A 173 -5.69 4.97 26.20
CA HIS A 173 -7.04 5.32 26.64
C HIS A 173 -7.11 6.77 27.14
N ARG A 174 -6.17 7.22 27.97
CA ARG A 174 -6.16 8.59 28.50
C ARG A 174 -6.03 9.65 27.40
N ILE A 175 -5.21 9.41 26.38
CA ILE A 175 -4.92 10.40 25.33
C ILE A 175 -5.85 10.34 24.12
N GLY A 176 -6.73 9.33 24.04
CA GLY A 176 -7.84 9.35 23.08
C GLY A 176 -8.09 8.12 22.25
N ALA A 177 -7.68 6.93 22.70
CA ALA A 177 -8.08 5.68 22.07
C ALA A 177 -9.61 5.58 22.02
N LEU A 178 -10.14 4.94 20.98
CA LEU A 178 -11.57 4.71 20.87
C LEU A 178 -11.97 3.65 21.89
N GLU A 179 -12.82 4.05 22.82
CA GLU A 179 -13.41 3.17 23.83
C GLU A 179 -14.94 3.35 23.75
N PRO A 180 -15.70 2.34 23.29
CA PRO A 180 -17.13 2.50 23.00
C PRO A 180 -17.97 2.98 24.18
N TYR A 181 -17.67 2.56 25.41
CA TYR A 181 -18.39 2.98 26.60
C TYR A 181 -18.19 4.48 26.88
N ALA A 182 -16.96 4.99 26.79
CA ALA A 182 -16.64 6.40 26.96
C ALA A 182 -17.32 7.27 25.89
N VAL A 183 -17.42 6.76 24.65
CA VAL A 183 -18.13 7.46 23.58
C VAL A 183 -19.63 7.55 23.88
N VAL A 184 -20.26 6.43 24.24
CA VAL A 184 -21.73 6.33 24.35
C VAL A 184 -22.24 6.84 25.69
N VAL A 185 -21.58 6.48 26.80
CA VAL A 185 -22.03 6.75 28.17
C VAL A 185 -21.42 8.04 28.72
N GLN A 186 -20.14 8.31 28.42
CA GLN A 186 -19.45 9.49 28.94
C GLN A 186 -19.45 10.68 27.95
N GLY A 187 -20.05 10.52 26.77
CA GLY A 187 -20.16 11.58 25.76
C GLY A 187 -18.83 12.00 25.12
N GLN A 188 -17.79 11.16 25.18
CA GLN A 188 -16.44 11.48 24.71
C GLN A 188 -16.31 11.28 23.18
N TYR A 189 -17.17 11.95 22.40
CA TYR A 189 -17.24 11.81 20.92
C TYR A 189 -15.95 12.18 20.19
N TRP A 190 -15.10 12.99 20.79
CA TRP A 190 -13.79 13.34 20.24
C TRP A 190 -12.90 12.11 19.99
N ARG A 191 -13.13 11.00 20.73
CA ARG A 191 -12.46 9.70 20.54
C ARG A 191 -12.71 9.07 19.16
N LEU A 192 -13.79 9.45 18.48
CA LEU A 192 -14.08 9.02 17.10
C LEU A 192 -13.06 9.57 16.10
N PHE A 193 -12.36 10.66 16.45
CA PHE A 193 -11.36 11.30 15.59
C PHE A 193 -9.93 11.13 16.11
N THR A 194 -9.70 11.25 17.41
CA THR A 194 -8.34 11.11 17.99
C THR A 194 -7.77 9.72 17.77
N ALA A 195 -8.60 8.68 17.91
CA ALA A 195 -8.18 7.29 17.73
C ALA A 195 -7.63 6.99 16.32
N LEU A 196 -7.99 7.79 15.31
CA LEU A 196 -7.54 7.63 13.93
C LEU A 196 -6.03 7.87 13.75
N PHE A 197 -5.41 8.58 14.70
CA PHE A 197 -4.01 9.00 14.62
C PHE A 197 -3.11 8.33 15.66
N LEU A 198 -3.69 7.74 16.70
CA LEU A 198 -2.95 7.05 17.76
C LEU A 198 -2.42 5.69 17.31
N HIS A 199 -1.29 5.23 17.85
CA HIS A 199 -0.71 3.93 17.48
C HIS A 199 -0.13 3.17 18.68
N GLY A 200 -0.66 1.98 18.95
CA GLY A 200 -0.13 1.07 19.99
C GLY A 200 1.18 0.37 19.62
N GLY A 201 2.21 1.14 19.25
CA GLY A 201 3.57 0.67 18.97
C GLY A 201 4.18 1.15 17.65
N LEU A 202 5.50 1.22 17.61
CA LEU A 202 6.26 1.70 16.44
C LEU A 202 5.99 0.86 15.18
N ALA A 203 5.94 -0.47 15.31
CA ALA A 203 5.63 -1.34 14.18
C ALA A 203 4.25 -1.03 13.58
N HIS A 204 3.25 -0.82 14.43
CA HIS A 204 1.91 -0.47 14.01
C HIS A 204 1.87 0.85 13.24
N LEU A 205 2.57 1.88 13.73
CA LEU A 205 2.78 3.14 13.00
C LEU A 205 3.43 2.90 11.64
N LEU A 206 4.59 2.22 11.61
CA LEU A 206 5.35 2.03 10.37
C LEU A 206 4.53 1.29 9.30
N PHE A 207 3.75 0.27 9.69
CA PHE A 207 2.85 -0.43 8.77
C PHE A 207 1.76 0.50 8.21
N ASN A 208 1.13 1.34 9.04
CA ASN A 208 0.12 2.28 8.57
C ASN A 208 0.70 3.38 7.67
N LEU A 209 1.85 3.97 8.04
CA LEU A 209 2.53 4.97 7.23
C LEU A 209 2.93 4.40 5.87
N PHE A 210 3.47 3.18 5.86
CA PHE A 210 3.83 2.48 4.64
C PHE A 210 2.60 2.15 3.78
N ALA A 211 1.54 1.62 4.37
CA ALA A 211 0.31 1.32 3.65
C ALA A 211 -0.31 2.59 3.05
N LEU A 212 -0.35 3.69 3.80
CA LEU A 212 -0.82 4.98 3.32
C LEU A 212 0.07 5.54 2.19
N TYR A 213 1.39 5.41 2.31
CA TYR A 213 2.34 5.82 1.28
C TYR A 213 2.18 5.05 -0.03
N VAL A 214 1.90 3.75 0.04
CA VAL A 214 1.74 2.90 -1.15
C VAL A 214 0.34 3.05 -1.78
N LEU A 215 -0.70 3.05 -0.94
CA LEU A 215 -2.10 2.95 -1.38
C LEU A 215 -2.77 4.31 -1.60
N GLY A 216 -2.31 5.36 -0.92
CA GLY A 216 -2.88 6.70 -0.99
C GLY A 216 -2.64 7.44 -2.33
N PRO A 217 -1.39 7.56 -2.81
CA PRO A 217 -1.07 8.40 -3.97
C PRO A 217 -1.81 8.08 -5.27
N PRO A 218 -2.12 6.81 -5.62
CA PRO A 218 -2.95 6.51 -6.78
C PRO A 218 -4.35 7.16 -6.73
N LEU A 219 -5.01 7.12 -5.56
CA LEU A 219 -6.31 7.77 -5.38
C LEU A 219 -6.16 9.29 -5.36
N GLU A 220 -5.24 9.84 -4.55
CA GLU A 220 -5.07 11.30 -4.42
C GLU A 220 -4.80 11.97 -5.78
N ARG A 221 -3.94 11.37 -6.61
CA ARG A 221 -3.68 11.89 -7.96
C ARG A 221 -4.92 11.87 -8.86
N SER A 222 -5.81 10.92 -8.64
CA SER A 222 -7.02 10.74 -9.45
C SER A 222 -8.15 11.70 -9.05
N ILE A 223 -8.27 12.07 -7.77
CA ILE A 223 -9.40 12.87 -7.26
C ILE A 223 -9.00 14.26 -6.73
N GLY A 224 -7.70 14.49 -6.50
CA GLY A 224 -7.14 15.69 -5.88
C GLY A 224 -7.03 15.60 -4.35
N GLY A 225 -6.13 16.40 -3.77
CA GLY A 225 -5.79 16.36 -2.34
C GLY A 225 -6.95 16.62 -1.38
N VAL A 226 -7.80 17.61 -1.66
CA VAL A 226 -8.95 17.93 -0.79
C VAL A 226 -9.94 16.76 -0.72
N ARG A 227 -10.30 16.19 -1.89
CA ARG A 227 -11.22 15.05 -1.94
C ARG A 227 -10.62 13.82 -1.27
N PHE A 228 -9.32 13.60 -1.44
CA PHE A 228 -8.60 12.55 -0.73
C PHE A 228 -8.68 12.72 0.79
N ALA A 229 -8.44 13.93 1.30
CA ALA A 229 -8.50 14.20 2.73
C ALA A 229 -9.91 13.99 3.31
N VAL A 230 -10.94 14.42 2.57
CA VAL A 230 -12.34 14.15 2.94
C VAL A 230 -12.61 12.64 2.98
N CYS A 231 -12.18 11.88 1.97
CA CYS A 231 -12.34 10.43 1.97
C CYS A 231 -11.62 9.77 3.15
N TYR A 232 -10.39 10.19 3.46
CA TYR A 232 -9.61 9.67 4.58
C TYR A 232 -10.35 9.87 5.90
N LEU A 233 -10.76 11.11 6.19
CA LEU A 233 -11.39 11.48 7.46
C LEU A 233 -12.81 10.90 7.61
N ILE A 234 -13.65 10.96 6.57
CA ILE A 234 -15.01 10.40 6.65
C ILE A 234 -14.97 8.88 6.80
N SER A 235 -14.07 8.19 6.10
CA SER A 235 -13.96 6.74 6.24
C SER A 235 -13.39 6.34 7.61
N GLY A 236 -12.45 7.12 8.15
CA GLY A 236 -11.98 6.95 9.52
C GLY A 236 -13.09 7.12 10.55
N PHE A 237 -13.84 8.22 10.44
CA PHE A 237 -15.00 8.45 11.30
C PHE A 237 -16.03 7.31 11.19
N ALA A 238 -16.38 6.88 9.98
CA ALA A 238 -17.31 5.79 9.76
C ALA A 238 -16.77 4.44 10.30
N SER A 239 -15.45 4.24 10.26
CA SER A 239 -14.78 3.10 10.89
C SER A 239 -15.00 3.09 12.41
N SER A 240 -14.66 4.20 13.09
CA SER A 240 -14.81 4.31 14.54
C SER A 240 -16.29 4.29 14.97
N ALA A 241 -17.14 5.06 14.30
CA ALA A 241 -18.58 5.10 14.60
C ALA A 241 -19.24 3.74 14.32
N GLY A 242 -18.84 3.05 13.26
CA GLY A 242 -19.30 1.71 12.94
C GLY A 242 -18.93 0.69 14.02
N VAL A 243 -17.70 0.73 14.53
CA VAL A 243 -17.28 -0.11 15.67
C VAL A 243 -18.13 0.17 16.90
N VAL A 244 -18.33 1.45 17.25
CA VAL A 244 -19.17 1.83 18.40
C VAL A 244 -20.60 1.30 18.23
N ALA A 245 -21.21 1.50 17.06
CA ALA A 245 -22.56 1.03 16.77
C ALA A 245 -22.67 -0.51 16.86
N LEU A 246 -21.72 -1.24 16.27
CA LEU A 246 -21.69 -2.70 16.33
C LEU A 246 -21.47 -3.22 17.75
N THR A 247 -20.69 -2.52 18.58
CA THR A 247 -20.50 -2.85 20.00
C THR A 247 -21.79 -2.62 20.79
N VAL A 248 -22.50 -1.52 20.58
CA VAL A 248 -23.80 -1.27 21.22
C VAL A 248 -24.84 -2.32 20.82
N MET A 249 -24.80 -2.80 19.58
CA MET A 249 -25.66 -3.89 19.11
C MET A 249 -25.26 -5.28 19.64
N GLY A 250 -24.15 -5.39 20.39
CA GLY A 250 -23.64 -6.66 20.88
C GLY A 250 -23.05 -7.58 19.80
N LEU A 251 -22.75 -7.03 18.61
CA LEU A 251 -22.21 -7.81 17.47
C LEU A 251 -20.69 -7.96 17.53
N VAL A 252 -20.00 -7.01 18.18
CA VAL A 252 -18.54 -7.05 18.35
C VAL A 252 -18.13 -6.55 19.74
N HIS A 253 -17.07 -7.12 20.29
CA HIS A 253 -16.50 -6.70 21.57
C HIS A 253 -15.11 -6.10 21.34
N VAL A 254 -15.02 -4.77 21.43
CA VAL A 254 -13.76 -4.03 21.26
C VAL A 254 -13.51 -3.24 22.53
N ALA A 255 -12.47 -3.63 23.28
CA ALA A 255 -12.08 -2.95 24.51
C ALA A 255 -11.53 -1.55 24.20
N GLN A 256 -10.61 -1.46 23.24
CA GLN A 256 -10.14 -0.19 22.73
C GLN A 256 -9.62 -0.35 21.29
N LEU A 257 -9.61 0.76 20.54
CA LEU A 257 -9.10 0.80 19.17
C LEU A 257 -8.27 2.06 18.94
N VAL A 258 -7.13 1.89 18.27
CA VAL A 258 -6.29 2.96 17.77
C VAL A 258 -5.79 2.60 16.37
N GLY A 259 -5.46 3.60 15.57
CA GLY A 259 -4.72 3.42 14.32
C GLY A 259 -5.42 4.00 13.09
N ALA A 260 -4.59 4.41 12.14
CA ALA A 260 -5.02 4.94 10.85
C ALA A 260 -5.60 3.87 9.90
N SER A 261 -5.55 2.59 10.25
CA SER A 261 -5.87 1.48 9.36
C SER A 261 -7.32 1.49 8.86
N GLY A 262 -8.28 1.95 9.69
CA GLY A 262 -9.67 2.18 9.26
C GLY A 262 -9.78 3.24 8.16
N CYS A 263 -9.02 4.33 8.28
CA CYS A 263 -8.92 5.37 7.24
C CYS A 263 -8.33 4.79 5.95
N ILE A 264 -7.25 4.01 6.06
CA ILE A 264 -6.53 3.40 4.94
C ILE A 264 -7.43 2.40 4.20
N MET A 265 -8.18 1.57 4.93
CA MET A 265 -9.18 0.68 4.32
C MET A 265 -10.31 1.47 3.65
N GLY A 266 -10.67 2.62 4.20
CA GLY A 266 -11.48 3.62 3.52
C GLY A 266 -10.92 4.10 2.19
N ILE A 267 -9.62 4.41 2.13
CA ILE A 267 -8.95 4.79 0.88
C ILE A 267 -8.97 3.62 -0.13
N VAL A 268 -8.74 2.39 0.32
CA VAL A 268 -8.84 1.18 -0.53
C VAL A 268 -10.26 1.04 -1.08
N GLY A 269 -11.28 1.24 -0.23
CA GLY A 269 -12.69 1.24 -0.62
C GLY A 269 -13.00 2.33 -1.64
N ALA A 270 -12.61 3.56 -1.35
CA ALA A 270 -12.81 4.71 -2.26
C ALA A 270 -12.14 4.47 -3.61
N TRP A 271 -10.98 3.82 -3.62
CA TRP A 271 -10.33 3.43 -4.86
C TRP A 271 -11.10 2.36 -5.63
N ALA A 272 -11.64 1.34 -4.95
CA ALA A 272 -12.52 0.36 -5.59
C ALA A 272 -13.78 1.00 -6.19
N GLY A 273 -14.47 1.85 -5.43
CA GLY A 273 -15.68 2.54 -5.88
C GLY A 273 -15.41 3.48 -7.05
N PHE A 274 -14.32 4.25 -6.98
CA PHE A 274 -13.89 5.13 -8.07
C PHE A 274 -13.58 4.33 -9.34
N LEU A 275 -12.81 3.25 -9.25
CA LEU A 275 -12.47 2.40 -10.40
C LEU A 275 -13.70 1.71 -10.99
N LEU A 276 -14.68 1.34 -10.16
CA LEU A 276 -15.93 0.75 -10.61
C LEU A 276 -16.78 1.76 -11.40
N ARG A 277 -16.91 2.99 -10.90
CA ARG A 277 -17.60 4.07 -11.62
C ARG A 277 -16.89 4.40 -12.94
N HIS A 278 -15.57 4.47 -12.93
CA HIS A 278 -14.75 4.83 -14.09
C HIS A 278 -14.17 3.60 -14.80
N ARG A 279 -14.91 2.47 -14.80
CA ARG A 279 -14.46 1.16 -15.32
C ARG A 279 -14.06 1.14 -16.81
N HIS A 280 -14.47 2.15 -17.56
CA HIS A 280 -14.14 2.32 -18.97
C HIS A 280 -12.77 2.95 -19.19
N ALA A 281 -12.14 3.50 -18.15
CA ALA A 281 -10.79 4.05 -18.24
C ALA A 281 -9.75 2.93 -18.50
N PRO A 282 -8.65 3.25 -19.22
CA PRO A 282 -7.56 2.30 -19.46
C PRO A 282 -7.06 1.66 -18.15
N HIS A 283 -6.82 0.35 -18.19
CA HIS A 283 -6.34 -0.45 -17.06
C HIS A 283 -7.24 -0.48 -15.81
N ALA A 284 -8.45 0.10 -15.81
CA ALA A 284 -9.33 0.14 -14.63
C ALA A 284 -9.64 -1.26 -14.08
N LYS A 285 -9.93 -2.23 -14.96
CA LYS A 285 -10.18 -3.64 -14.58
C LYS A 285 -8.97 -4.27 -13.87
N GLN A 286 -7.75 -4.04 -14.37
CA GLN A 286 -6.53 -4.56 -13.77
C GLN A 286 -6.25 -3.92 -12.41
N ARG A 287 -6.46 -2.60 -12.29
CA ARG A 287 -6.30 -1.87 -11.03
C ARG A 287 -7.33 -2.32 -10.00
N LEU A 288 -8.58 -2.55 -10.40
CA LEU A 288 -9.63 -3.06 -9.53
C LEU A 288 -9.32 -4.48 -9.04
N ALA A 289 -8.80 -5.36 -9.92
CA ALA A 289 -8.35 -6.69 -9.52
C ALA A 289 -7.22 -6.63 -8.47
N ASN A 290 -6.31 -5.65 -8.56
CA ASN A 290 -5.29 -5.44 -7.53
C ASN A 290 -5.90 -4.96 -6.21
N VAL A 291 -6.90 -4.09 -6.24
CA VAL A 291 -7.62 -3.65 -5.04
C VAL A 291 -8.35 -4.81 -4.37
N VAL A 292 -9.05 -5.65 -5.12
CA VAL A 292 -9.71 -6.85 -4.59
C VAL A 292 -8.69 -7.79 -3.93
N MET A 293 -7.51 -7.95 -4.54
CA MET A 293 -6.42 -8.74 -3.95
C MET A 293 -5.92 -8.14 -2.63
N ILE A 294 -5.76 -6.81 -2.54
CA ILE A 294 -5.38 -6.11 -1.30
C ILE A 294 -6.44 -6.36 -0.21
N VAL A 295 -7.72 -6.21 -0.55
CA VAL A 295 -8.82 -6.48 0.39
C VAL A 295 -8.79 -7.94 0.86
N ALA A 296 -8.59 -8.91 -0.04
CA ALA A 296 -8.50 -10.32 0.33
C ALA A 296 -7.33 -10.62 1.28
N ILE A 297 -6.15 -10.05 1.02
CA ILE A 297 -4.98 -10.16 1.91
C ILE A 297 -5.32 -9.56 3.28
N GLN A 298 -5.91 -8.37 3.30
CA GLN A 298 -6.28 -7.68 4.55
C GLN A 298 -7.30 -8.49 5.35
N THR A 299 -8.36 -9.00 4.72
CA THR A 299 -9.37 -9.82 5.41
C THR A 299 -8.75 -11.08 6.01
N ALA A 300 -7.86 -11.76 5.27
CA ALA A 300 -7.15 -12.90 5.82
C ALA A 300 -6.26 -12.50 7.01
N PHE A 301 -5.61 -11.32 6.95
CA PHE A 301 -4.77 -10.81 8.04
C PHE A 301 -5.60 -10.53 9.29
N ASP A 302 -6.73 -9.84 9.13
CA ASP A 302 -7.66 -9.50 10.21
C ASP A 302 -8.20 -10.77 10.90
N LEU A 303 -8.56 -11.79 10.12
CA LEU A 303 -9.02 -13.08 10.65
C LEU A 303 -7.92 -13.84 11.43
N SER A 304 -6.66 -13.63 11.07
CA SER A 304 -5.51 -14.28 11.70
C SER A 304 -4.93 -13.52 12.90
N THR A 305 -5.31 -12.25 13.09
CA THR A 305 -4.70 -11.35 14.08
C THR A 305 -5.79 -10.76 14.98
N PRO A 306 -6.14 -11.42 16.12
CA PRO A 306 -7.25 -11.01 16.99
C PRO A 306 -7.16 -9.58 17.54
N GLN A 307 -5.95 -9.00 17.58
CA GLN A 307 -5.71 -7.64 18.03
C GLN A 307 -6.12 -6.58 16.98
N VAL A 308 -6.46 -6.99 15.76
CA VAL A 308 -6.85 -6.12 14.65
C VAL A 308 -8.37 -6.16 14.50
N SER A 309 -9.00 -4.99 14.50
CA SER A 309 -10.45 -4.91 14.37
C SER A 309 -10.89 -5.05 12.91
N MET A 310 -11.33 -6.25 12.53
CA MET A 310 -11.99 -6.49 11.24
C MET A 310 -13.20 -5.57 11.04
N ALA A 311 -13.96 -5.30 12.10
CA ALA A 311 -15.11 -4.40 12.06
C ALA A 311 -14.71 -2.98 11.67
N ALA A 312 -13.63 -2.46 12.25
CA ALA A 312 -13.09 -1.15 11.89
C ALA A 312 -12.73 -1.10 10.39
N HIS A 313 -12.00 -2.10 9.90
CA HIS A 313 -11.59 -2.17 8.50
C HIS A 313 -12.77 -2.28 7.55
N LEU A 314 -13.77 -3.11 7.88
CA LEU A 314 -14.95 -3.31 7.05
C LEU A 314 -15.82 -2.04 6.98
N CYS A 315 -16.08 -1.40 8.12
CA CYS A 315 -16.84 -0.15 8.16
C CYS A 315 -16.14 0.97 7.37
N GLY A 316 -14.82 1.09 7.51
CA GLY A 316 -14.02 2.03 6.72
C GLY A 316 -14.08 1.72 5.22
N LEU A 317 -13.85 0.46 4.84
CA LEU A 317 -13.89 -0.02 3.45
C LEU A 317 -15.24 0.25 2.78
N ILE A 318 -16.35 -0.04 3.47
CA ILE A 318 -17.71 0.15 2.97
C ILE A 318 -17.99 1.65 2.76
N ALA A 319 -17.71 2.49 3.77
CA ALA A 319 -17.91 3.93 3.66
C ALA A 319 -17.07 4.53 2.52
N GLY A 320 -15.80 4.15 2.46
CA GLY A 320 -14.89 4.51 1.39
C GLY A 320 -15.44 4.13 0.02
N PHE A 321 -15.91 2.89 -0.15
CA PHE A 321 -16.47 2.41 -1.42
C PHE A 321 -17.60 3.29 -1.94
N PHE A 322 -18.56 3.63 -1.08
CA PHE A 322 -19.66 4.51 -1.46
C PHE A 322 -19.20 5.95 -1.76
N LEU A 323 -18.23 6.48 -1.01
CA LEU A 323 -17.61 7.76 -1.35
C LEU A 323 -16.92 7.69 -2.72
N GLY A 324 -16.19 6.62 -3.01
CA GLY A 324 -15.54 6.37 -4.29
C GLY A 324 -16.50 6.42 -5.48
N LEU A 325 -17.70 5.87 -5.32
CA LEU A 325 -18.75 5.87 -6.33
C LEU A 325 -19.26 7.27 -6.67
N ILE A 326 -19.15 8.26 -5.78
CA ILE A 326 -19.66 9.61 -6.05
C ILE A 326 -18.57 10.57 -6.58
N LEU A 327 -17.29 10.17 -6.57
CA LEU A 327 -16.18 11.02 -6.96
C LEU A 327 -15.98 11.14 -8.49
N ALA A 328 -15.63 12.35 -8.91
CA ALA A 328 -15.22 12.66 -10.27
C ALA A 328 -13.68 12.75 -10.38
N PRO A 329 -13.10 12.46 -11.56
CA PRO A 329 -11.67 12.65 -11.80
C PRO A 329 -11.26 14.11 -11.59
N ARG A 330 -10.02 14.34 -11.17
CA ARG A 330 -9.42 15.66 -11.12
C ARG A 330 -9.38 16.25 -12.54
N ALA A 331 -9.93 17.45 -12.71
CA ALA A 331 -9.78 18.18 -13.97
C ALA A 331 -8.30 18.48 -14.21
N VAL A 332 -7.77 18.01 -15.34
CA VAL A 332 -6.45 18.42 -15.82
C VAL A 332 -6.68 19.68 -16.65
N PRO A 333 -6.10 20.83 -16.27
CA PRO A 333 -6.15 22.02 -17.11
C PRO A 333 -5.56 21.67 -18.47
N VAL A 334 -6.34 21.80 -19.54
CA VAL A 334 -5.82 21.68 -20.90
C VAL A 334 -4.87 22.86 -21.10
N ALA A 335 -3.58 22.59 -21.29
CA ALA A 335 -2.63 23.62 -21.63
C ALA A 335 -3.03 24.23 -22.98
N GLY A 336 -3.59 25.43 -22.97
CA GLY A 336 -3.96 26.15 -24.20
C GLY A 336 -5.23 27.01 -24.17
N SER A 337 -6.02 27.02 -23.09
CA SER A 337 -7.15 27.96 -22.97
C SER A 337 -6.79 29.14 -22.05
N ARG A 338 -6.07 30.13 -22.59
CA ARG A 338 -6.10 31.51 -22.11
C ARG A 338 -6.16 32.44 -23.30
#